data_AF-A0A8J6SZR4-F1
#
_entry.id   AF-A0A8J6SZR4-F1
#
_cell.length_a   1.000
_cell.length_b   1.000
_cell.length_c   1.000
_cell.angle_alpha   90.00
_cell.angle_beta   90.00
_cell.angle_gamma   90.00
#
_symmetry.space_group_name_H-M   'P 1'
#
loop_
_entity.id
_entity.type
_entity.pdbx_description
1 polymer ?
#
loop_
_entity_poly.entity_id
_entity_poly.type
_entity_poly.pdbx_seq_one_letter_code
_entity_poly.pdbx_strand_id
1 'polypeptide(L)'
;MEPFVLTGIAILLVITGFYAWFTYRILRELRQENNFYKNAIEKQLKISAFPHLYCDMQCDIHENGVKLEIYNVGNVPAYDLHISAIGAYTEEGVDIATFLRNYVQPRYRKYPLQADKVGYYGIRSSIRCPMLPFQKRLAIALGLPLRPVDIYVMVQYREILGGNYYQVYCFSDLDEKGNYRANILEPQGFEPIERFHFYDLDDANFSITDKSLPYYVSDFIDLWNHSLSYRLTVLYSDEMLSHQEVHDV
;
A
#
# COMPACT_ATOMS: atom_id res chain seq x y z
N MET A 1 62.79 -41.54 -34.33
CA MET A 1 61.83 -41.90 -33.26
C MET A 1 61.44 -40.67 -32.43
N GLU A 2 62.39 -39.82 -32.03
CA GLU A 2 62.14 -38.60 -31.25
C GLU A 2 61.19 -37.54 -31.88
N PRO A 3 61.23 -37.22 -33.19
CA PRO A 3 60.38 -36.14 -33.73
C PRO A 3 58.89 -36.52 -33.77
N PHE A 4 58.57 -37.81 -33.87
CA PHE A 4 57.18 -38.30 -33.88
C PHE A 4 56.54 -38.26 -32.48
N VAL A 5 57.33 -38.42 -31.43
CA VAL A 5 56.86 -38.31 -30.05
C VAL A 5 56.58 -36.83 -29.70
N LEU A 6 57.47 -35.93 -30.13
CA LEU A 6 57.33 -34.49 -29.94
C LEU A 6 56.09 -33.93 -30.65
N THR A 7 55.81 -34.35 -31.89
CA THR A 7 54.59 -33.96 -32.60
C THR A 7 53.34 -34.55 -31.95
N GLY A 8 53.38 -35.78 -31.45
CA GLY A 8 52.27 -36.38 -30.70
C GLY A 8 51.91 -35.60 -29.42
N ILE A 9 52.90 -35.16 -28.65
CA ILE A 9 52.70 -34.35 -27.44
C ILE A 9 52.15 -32.97 -27.80
N ALA A 10 52.64 -32.34 -28.86
CA ALA A 10 52.15 -31.04 -29.32
C ALA A 10 50.66 -31.11 -29.74
N ILE A 11 50.27 -32.16 -30.48
CA ILE A 11 48.88 -32.39 -30.88
C ILE A 11 48.00 -32.62 -29.64
N LEU A 12 48.47 -33.42 -28.67
CA LEU A 12 47.73 -33.65 -27.43
C LEU A 12 47.53 -32.37 -26.61
N LEU A 13 48.55 -31.50 -26.53
CA LEU A 13 48.46 -30.20 -25.85
C LEU A 13 47.45 -29.27 -26.53
N VAL A 14 47.41 -29.24 -27.86
CA VAL A 14 46.43 -28.44 -28.61
C VAL A 14 45.01 -28.97 -28.38
N ILE A 15 44.81 -30.29 -28.42
CA ILE A 15 43.48 -30.90 -28.20
C ILE A 15 43.00 -30.67 -26.76
N THR A 16 43.88 -30.86 -25.77
CA THR A 16 43.53 -30.64 -24.35
C THR A 16 43.27 -29.15 -24.06
N GLY A 17 44.07 -28.24 -24.61
CA GLY A 17 43.85 -26.80 -24.52
C GLY A 17 42.53 -26.37 -25.18
N PHE A 18 42.21 -26.91 -26.36
CA PHE A 18 40.93 -26.67 -27.02
C PHE A 18 39.76 -27.21 -26.20
N TYR A 19 39.88 -28.43 -25.65
CA TYR A 19 38.85 -29.02 -24.79
C TYR A 19 38.62 -28.19 -23.52
N ALA A 20 39.69 -27.75 -22.85
CA ALA A 20 39.59 -26.89 -21.66
C ALA A 20 38.96 -25.53 -21.99
N TRP A 21 39.33 -24.91 -23.12
CA TRP A 21 38.72 -23.66 -23.56
C TRP A 21 37.24 -23.82 -23.93
N PHE A 22 36.89 -24.89 -24.65
CA PHE A 22 35.52 -25.19 -25.06
C PHE A 22 34.62 -25.47 -23.86
N THR A 23 35.08 -26.29 -22.90
CA THR A 23 34.36 -26.56 -21.65
C THR A 23 34.21 -25.30 -20.80
N TYR A 24 35.24 -24.47 -20.69
CA TYR A 24 35.13 -23.18 -20.00
C TYR A 24 34.09 -22.26 -20.64
N ARG A 25 34.05 -22.20 -21.98
CA ARG A 25 33.06 -21.41 -22.71
C ARG A 25 31.63 -21.90 -22.44
N ILE A 26 31.39 -23.21 -22.54
CA ILE A 26 30.07 -23.81 -22.23
C ILE A 26 29.67 -23.53 -20.79
N LEU A 27 30.58 -23.71 -19.82
CA LEU A 27 30.29 -23.42 -18.41
C LEU A 27 29.91 -21.96 -18.17
N ARG A 28 30.54 -21.02 -18.90
CA ARG A 28 30.21 -19.60 -18.81
C ARG A 28 28.83 -19.29 -19.39
N GLU A 29 28.50 -19.84 -20.56
CA GLU A 29 27.18 -19.69 -21.18
C GLU A 29 26.08 -20.29 -20.30
N LEU A 30 26.29 -21.51 -19.78
CA LEU A 30 25.34 -22.16 -18.85
C LEU A 30 25.13 -21.36 -17.56
N ARG A 31 26.17 -20.71 -17.01
CA ARG A 31 26.00 -19.83 -15.84
C ARG A 31 25.15 -18.62 -16.16
N GLN A 32 25.31 -18.03 -17.34
CA GLN A 32 24.52 -16.88 -17.77
C GLN A 32 23.05 -17.26 -17.96
N GLU A 33 22.78 -18.38 -18.64
CA GLU A 33 21.42 -18.89 -18.82
C GLU A 33 20.77 -19.26 -17.49
N ASN A 34 21.49 -19.95 -16.60
CA ASN A 34 20.95 -20.30 -15.28
C ASN A 34 20.57 -19.05 -14.47
N ASN A 35 21.41 -18.00 -14.50
CA ASN A 35 21.07 -16.73 -13.84
C ASN A 35 19.86 -16.06 -14.48
N PHE A 36 19.73 -16.11 -15.81
CA PHE A 36 18.56 -15.59 -16.50
C PHE A 36 17.27 -16.33 -16.09
N TYR A 37 17.29 -17.67 -16.08
CA TYR A 37 16.14 -18.48 -15.67
C TYR A 37 15.78 -18.27 -14.20
N LYS A 38 16.77 -18.19 -13.31
CA LYS A 38 16.54 -17.86 -11.90
C LYS A 38 15.82 -16.54 -11.74
N ASN A 39 16.29 -15.49 -12.42
CA ASN A 39 15.67 -14.17 -12.37
C ASN A 39 14.24 -14.18 -12.95
N ALA A 40 14.00 -14.93 -14.02
CA ALA A 40 12.67 -15.06 -14.61
C ALA A 40 11.69 -15.78 -13.67
N ILE A 41 12.12 -16.91 -13.08
CA ILE A 41 11.33 -17.68 -12.11
C ILE A 41 11.06 -16.83 -10.88
N GLU A 42 12.05 -16.12 -10.35
CA GLU A 42 11.88 -15.24 -9.18
C GLU A 42 10.84 -14.14 -9.45
N LYS A 43 10.91 -13.49 -10.62
CA LYS A 43 9.91 -12.48 -11.01
C LYS A 43 8.51 -13.08 -11.12
N GLN A 44 8.39 -14.26 -11.74
CA GLN A 44 7.10 -14.94 -11.88
C GLN A 44 6.51 -15.34 -10.52
N LEU A 45 7.34 -15.86 -9.61
CA LEU A 45 6.93 -16.20 -8.25
C LEU A 45 6.49 -14.96 -7.48
N LYS A 46 7.23 -13.85 -7.57
CA LYS A 46 6.85 -12.56 -6.95
C LYS A 46 5.48 -12.08 -7.42
N ILE A 47 5.24 -12.09 -8.74
CA ILE A 47 3.93 -11.71 -9.29
C ILE A 47 2.84 -12.66 -8.81
N SER A 48 3.10 -13.97 -8.75
CA SER A 48 2.11 -14.96 -8.30
C SER A 48 1.78 -14.87 -6.81
N ALA A 49 2.72 -14.40 -5.99
CA ALA A 49 2.56 -14.24 -4.55
C ALA A 49 1.97 -12.88 -4.16
N PHE A 50 1.81 -11.97 -5.13
CA PHE A 50 1.37 -10.61 -4.88
C PHE A 50 -0.16 -10.55 -4.66
N PRO A 51 -0.63 -9.99 -3.54
CA PRO A 51 -2.06 -9.78 -3.34
C PRO A 51 -2.53 -8.57 -4.15
N HIS A 52 -3.60 -8.76 -4.93
CA HIS A 52 -4.18 -7.70 -5.76
C HIS A 52 -5.36 -7.07 -5.04
N LEU A 53 -5.13 -5.91 -4.43
CA LEU A 53 -6.16 -5.14 -3.77
C LEU A 53 -6.77 -4.13 -4.73
N TYR A 54 -8.10 -4.01 -4.66
CA TYR A 54 -8.91 -3.00 -5.34
C TYR A 54 -9.71 -2.26 -4.27
N CYS A 55 -9.74 -0.93 -4.36
CA CYS A 55 -10.39 -0.07 -3.39
C CYS A 55 -11.51 0.70 -4.09
N ASP A 56 -12.69 0.71 -3.48
CA ASP A 56 -13.85 1.45 -3.97
C ASP A 56 -14.53 2.19 -2.82
N MET A 57 -15.29 3.24 -3.14
CA MET A 57 -16.07 3.96 -2.15
C MET A 57 -17.55 4.03 -2.52
N GLN A 58 -18.36 3.53 -1.59
CA GLN A 58 -19.81 3.59 -1.65
C GLN A 58 -20.31 4.70 -0.73
N CYS A 59 -21.13 5.59 -1.28
CA CYS A 59 -21.84 6.59 -0.50
C CYS A 59 -23.25 6.08 -0.18
N ASP A 60 -23.60 6.06 1.10
CA ASP A 60 -24.98 5.81 1.48
C ASP A 60 -25.75 7.12 1.37
N ILE A 61 -26.71 7.16 0.43
CA ILE A 61 -27.50 8.35 0.12
C ILE A 61 -28.38 8.74 1.32
N HIS A 62 -28.78 7.77 2.15
CA HIS A 62 -29.76 7.97 3.22
C HIS A 62 -29.15 8.30 4.59
N GLU A 63 -27.95 7.79 4.90
CA GLU A 63 -27.33 7.94 6.23
C GLU A 63 -26.17 8.95 6.26
N ASN A 64 -25.86 9.63 5.15
CA ASN A 64 -24.67 10.48 5.00
C ASN A 64 -23.33 9.76 5.31
N GLY A 65 -23.35 8.44 5.47
CA GLY A 65 -22.17 7.62 5.73
C GLY A 65 -21.42 7.31 4.44
N VAL A 66 -20.08 7.34 4.54
CA VAL A 66 -19.19 6.87 3.47
C VAL A 66 -18.66 5.50 3.86
N LYS A 67 -18.75 4.53 2.96
CA LYS A 67 -18.23 3.17 3.15
C LYS A 67 -17.07 2.94 2.19
N LEU A 68 -15.93 2.59 2.75
CA LEU A 68 -14.73 2.17 2.02
C LEU A 68 -14.79 0.65 1.85
N GLU A 69 -14.71 0.18 0.62
CA GLU A 69 -14.68 -1.25 0.30
C GLU A 69 -13.34 -1.62 -0.29
N ILE A 70 -12.65 -2.57 0.35
CA ILE A 70 -11.39 -3.10 -0.13
C ILE A 70 -11.62 -4.56 -0.52
N TYR A 71 -11.33 -4.86 -1.77
CA TYR A 71 -11.49 -6.16 -2.38
C TYR A 71 -10.12 -6.76 -2.65
N ASN A 72 -9.91 -8.00 -2.21
CA ASN A 72 -8.77 -8.77 -2.69
C ASN A 72 -9.19 -9.57 -3.93
N VAL A 73 -8.92 -9.02 -5.11
CA VAL A 73 -9.22 -9.66 -6.41
C VAL A 73 -8.17 -10.73 -6.76
N GLY A 74 -7.06 -10.75 -6.04
CA GLY A 74 -5.97 -11.71 -6.24
C GLY A 74 -6.30 -13.11 -5.76
N ASN A 75 -5.37 -14.03 -6.02
CA ASN A 75 -5.43 -15.43 -5.60
C ASN A 75 -4.69 -15.70 -4.29
N VAL A 76 -4.11 -14.67 -3.67
CA VAL A 76 -3.29 -14.76 -2.47
C VAL A 76 -3.87 -13.84 -1.40
N PRO A 77 -3.96 -14.27 -0.13
CA PRO A 77 -4.39 -13.41 0.96
C PRO A 77 -3.40 -12.25 1.19
N ALA A 78 -3.92 -11.11 1.59
CA ALA A 78 -3.12 -9.99 2.05
C ALA A 78 -3.05 -10.02 3.58
N TYR A 79 -1.85 -9.95 4.14
CA TYR A 79 -1.62 -10.01 5.59
C TYR A 79 -1.36 -8.63 6.17
N ASP A 80 -1.69 -8.46 7.45
CA ASP A 80 -1.41 -7.28 8.25
C ASP A 80 -1.74 -5.98 7.51
N LEU A 81 -3.00 -5.91 7.05
CA LEU A 81 -3.57 -4.76 6.36
C LEU A 81 -3.67 -3.60 7.34
N HIS A 82 -3.09 -2.47 6.96
CA HIS A 82 -3.23 -1.21 7.65
C HIS A 82 -3.83 -0.18 6.71
N ILE A 83 -5.05 0.24 7.01
CA ILE A 83 -5.84 1.12 6.17
C ILE A 83 -5.93 2.46 6.89
N SER A 84 -5.41 3.50 6.26
CA SER A 84 -5.38 4.86 6.77
C SER A 84 -6.20 5.74 5.83
N ALA A 85 -7.22 6.40 6.32
CA ALA A 85 -8.11 7.24 5.53
C ALA A 85 -8.16 8.66 6.10
N ILE A 86 -8.17 9.66 5.22
CA ILE A 86 -8.27 11.09 5.54
C ILE A 86 -9.42 11.66 4.71
N GLY A 87 -10.44 12.20 5.37
CA GLY A 87 -11.46 13.03 4.72
C GLY A 87 -11.05 14.49 4.75
N ALA A 88 -10.90 15.12 3.58
CA ALA A 88 -10.53 16.52 3.44
C ALA A 88 -11.77 17.42 3.25
N TYR A 89 -11.83 18.49 4.04
CA TYR A 89 -12.89 19.49 4.01
C TYR A 89 -12.31 20.85 3.64
N THR A 90 -13.04 21.60 2.82
CA THR A 90 -12.69 22.96 2.39
C THR A 90 -13.58 23.98 3.11
N GLU A 91 -13.11 25.22 3.21
CA GLU A 91 -13.85 26.37 3.74
C GLU A 91 -15.17 26.63 2.99
N GLU A 92 -15.20 26.34 1.70
CA GLU A 92 -16.39 26.52 0.85
C GLU A 92 -17.51 25.52 1.20
N GLY A 93 -17.14 24.33 1.70
CA GLY A 93 -18.09 23.27 2.00
C GLY A 93 -18.62 23.28 3.45
N VAL A 94 -17.83 23.77 4.42
CA VAL A 94 -18.17 23.71 5.84
C VAL A 94 -17.63 24.93 6.59
N ASP A 95 -18.46 25.55 7.44
CA ASP A 95 -17.99 26.52 8.44
C ASP A 95 -17.10 25.81 9.48
N ILE A 96 -15.79 25.91 9.28
CA ILE A 96 -14.76 25.24 10.06
C ILE A 96 -14.78 25.65 11.53
N ALA A 97 -15.13 26.91 11.85
CA ALA A 97 -15.20 27.33 13.25
C ALA A 97 -16.29 26.57 14.00
N THR A 98 -17.42 26.31 13.34
CA THR A 98 -18.53 25.50 13.88
C THR A 98 -18.18 24.02 13.90
N PHE A 99 -17.51 23.52 12.86
CA PHE A 99 -17.04 22.13 12.79
C PHE A 99 -16.08 21.76 13.93
N LEU A 100 -15.04 22.57 14.14
CA LEU A 100 -14.05 22.38 15.20
C LEU A 100 -14.68 22.47 16.60
N ARG A 101 -15.73 23.27 16.76
CA ARG A 101 -16.49 23.37 18.03
C ARG A 101 -17.38 22.15 18.29
N ASN A 102 -17.95 21.55 17.25
CA ASN A 102 -18.92 20.47 17.40
C ASN A 102 -18.26 19.09 17.44
N TYR A 103 -17.21 18.85 16.65
CA TYR A 103 -16.67 17.51 16.44
C TYR A 103 -15.28 17.28 17.03
N VAL A 104 -14.52 18.34 17.35
CA VAL A 104 -13.17 18.21 17.93
C VAL A 104 -13.23 18.37 19.44
N GLN A 105 -12.63 17.43 20.17
CA GLN A 105 -12.52 17.54 21.62
C GLN A 105 -11.74 18.80 22.03
N PRO A 106 -12.16 19.51 23.10
CA PRO A 106 -11.52 20.76 23.52
C PRO A 106 -10.00 20.67 23.71
N ARG A 107 -9.48 19.51 24.12
CA ARG A 107 -8.05 19.26 24.35
C ARG A 107 -7.18 19.38 23.09
N TYR A 108 -7.73 19.09 21.92
CA TYR A 108 -6.99 19.11 20.64
C TYR A 108 -7.22 20.41 19.84
N ARG A 109 -7.98 21.37 20.39
CA ARG A 109 -8.20 22.66 19.75
C ARG A 109 -6.99 23.55 19.95
N LYS A 110 -6.27 23.88 18.86
CA LYS A 110 -5.27 24.95 18.88
C LYS A 110 -6.00 26.29 18.77
N TYR A 111 -5.81 27.16 19.77
CA TYR A 111 -6.40 28.50 19.82
C TYR A 111 -5.37 29.58 19.45
N PRO A 112 -5.75 30.69 18.79
CA PRO A 112 -7.08 30.95 18.24
C PRO A 112 -7.39 30.04 17.04
N LEU A 113 -8.66 29.66 16.86
CA LEU A 113 -9.12 28.96 15.67
C LEU A 113 -8.91 29.93 14.49
N GLN A 114 -7.88 29.68 13.67
CA GLN A 114 -7.51 30.57 12.57
C GLN A 114 -8.51 30.38 11.42
N ALA A 115 -9.64 31.10 11.48
CA ALA A 115 -10.69 31.08 10.48
C ALA A 115 -10.26 31.68 9.11
N ASP A 116 -9.13 32.40 9.08
CA ASP A 116 -8.64 33.12 7.89
C ASP A 116 -7.54 32.39 7.13
N LYS A 117 -7.22 31.13 7.49
CA LYS A 117 -6.24 30.32 6.75
C LYS A 117 -6.95 29.42 5.75
N VAL A 118 -7.02 29.90 4.51
CA VAL A 118 -7.36 29.10 3.32
C VAL A 118 -6.52 27.82 3.35
N GLY A 119 -7.18 26.70 3.63
CA GLY A 119 -6.50 25.42 3.82
C GLY A 119 -7.47 24.25 3.93
N TYR A 120 -6.94 23.05 3.62
CA TYR A 120 -7.68 21.80 3.77
C TYR A 120 -7.67 21.36 5.23
N TYR A 121 -8.84 20.99 5.75
CA TYR A 121 -8.96 20.37 7.07
C TYR A 121 -9.17 18.87 6.90
N GLY A 122 -8.24 18.07 7.37
CA GLY A 122 -8.35 16.61 7.32
C GLY A 122 -8.96 16.04 8.60
N ILE A 123 -9.88 15.09 8.49
CA ILE A 123 -10.15 14.10 9.55
C ILE A 123 -9.49 12.80 9.16
N ARG A 124 -8.51 12.34 9.95
CA ARG A 124 -7.83 11.07 9.75
C ARG A 124 -8.39 9.96 10.60
N SER A 125 -8.24 8.75 10.10
CA SER A 125 -8.66 7.55 10.79
C SER A 125 -7.90 6.32 10.27
N SER A 126 -7.65 5.34 11.13
CA SER A 126 -6.90 4.14 10.77
C SER A 126 -7.56 2.87 11.31
N ILE A 127 -7.51 1.80 10.52
CA ILE A 127 -7.91 0.44 10.90
C ILE A 127 -6.78 -0.54 10.60
N ARG A 128 -6.63 -1.54 11.46
CA ARG A 128 -5.79 -2.70 11.20
C ARG A 128 -6.65 -3.94 11.04
N CYS A 129 -6.41 -4.69 9.98
CA CYS A 129 -7.01 -5.98 9.72
C CYS A 129 -5.88 -7.02 9.64
N PRO A 130 -5.92 -8.10 10.43
CA PRO A 130 -4.82 -9.07 10.46
C PRO A 130 -4.64 -9.80 9.13
N MET A 131 -5.73 -10.02 8.38
CA MET A 131 -5.69 -10.72 7.10
C MET A 131 -6.96 -10.42 6.30
N LEU A 132 -6.79 -10.13 5.01
CA LEU A 132 -7.87 -10.12 4.02
C LEU A 132 -7.72 -11.35 3.10
N PRO A 133 -8.61 -12.36 3.21
CA PRO A 133 -8.58 -13.53 2.36
C PRO A 133 -8.70 -13.18 0.87
N PHE A 134 -8.24 -14.07 0.01
CA PHE A 134 -8.44 -13.95 -1.44
C PHE A 134 -9.93 -13.95 -1.79
N GLN A 135 -10.31 -13.19 -2.82
CA GLN A 135 -11.69 -13.08 -3.32
C GLN A 135 -12.73 -12.67 -2.27
N LYS A 136 -12.28 -11.98 -1.20
CA LYS A 136 -13.14 -11.43 -0.16
C LYS A 136 -13.07 -9.91 -0.15
N ARG A 137 -14.14 -9.32 0.39
CA ARG A 137 -14.32 -7.89 0.56
C ARG A 137 -14.27 -7.53 2.04
N LEU A 138 -13.60 -6.44 2.35
CA LEU A 138 -13.65 -5.74 3.62
C LEU A 138 -14.41 -4.43 3.42
N ALA A 139 -15.56 -4.29 4.07
CA ALA A 139 -16.31 -3.05 4.11
C ALA A 139 -15.98 -2.29 5.41
N ILE A 140 -15.73 -1.01 5.30
CA ILE A 140 -15.37 -0.13 6.42
C ILE A 140 -16.26 1.08 6.37
N ALA A 141 -17.03 1.32 7.43
CA ALA A 141 -17.74 2.57 7.60
C ALA A 141 -16.74 3.66 8.02
N LEU A 142 -16.48 4.62 7.12
CA LEU A 142 -15.73 5.81 7.46
C LEU A 142 -16.63 6.68 8.35
N GLY A 143 -16.28 6.78 9.63
CA GLY A 143 -17.02 7.55 10.65
C GLY A 143 -16.87 9.07 10.47
N LEU A 144 -16.98 9.56 9.24
CA LEU A 144 -16.82 10.96 8.90
C LEU A 144 -18.14 11.70 9.21
N PRO A 145 -18.08 12.83 9.92
CA PRO A 145 -19.28 13.54 10.39
C PRO A 145 -20.09 14.20 9.26
N LEU A 146 -19.41 14.59 8.19
CA LEU A 146 -19.97 15.21 6.98
C LEU A 146 -19.30 14.56 5.77
N ARG A 147 -19.95 14.62 4.60
CA ARG A 147 -19.34 14.16 3.35
C ARG A 147 -18.17 15.08 2.98
N PRO A 148 -16.93 14.58 2.94
CA PRO A 148 -15.77 15.37 2.55
C PRO A 148 -15.75 15.64 1.04
N VAL A 149 -14.96 16.62 0.62
CA VAL A 149 -14.77 16.91 -0.81
C VAL A 149 -13.87 15.84 -1.42
N ASP A 150 -12.75 15.56 -0.76
CA ASP A 150 -11.77 14.57 -1.19
C ASP A 150 -11.51 13.58 -0.05
N ILE A 151 -11.25 12.32 -0.41
CA ILE A 151 -10.88 11.27 0.53
C ILE A 151 -9.59 10.62 0.06
N TYR A 152 -8.57 10.72 0.91
CA TYR A 152 -7.29 10.06 0.70
C TYR A 152 -7.27 8.77 1.48
N VAL A 153 -6.95 7.66 0.83
CA VAL A 153 -6.86 6.34 1.47
C VAL A 153 -5.51 5.74 1.13
N MET A 154 -4.75 5.36 2.15
CA MET A 154 -3.54 4.59 2.00
C MET A 154 -3.73 3.21 2.65
N VAL A 155 -3.52 2.17 1.86
CA VAL A 155 -3.60 0.77 2.29
C VAL A 155 -2.18 0.21 2.27
N GLN A 156 -1.66 -0.14 3.43
CA GLN A 156 -0.41 -0.91 3.56
C GLN A 156 -0.75 -2.36 3.84
N TYR A 157 0.02 -3.28 3.27
CA TYR A 157 -0.21 -4.70 3.45
C TYR A 157 1.07 -5.49 3.25
N ARG A 158 1.02 -6.76 3.64
CA ARG A 158 2.14 -7.68 3.59
C ARG A 158 1.80 -8.90 2.75
N GLU A 159 2.75 -9.33 1.91
CA GLU A 159 2.66 -10.61 1.21
C GLU A 159 3.03 -11.77 2.15
N ILE A 160 2.77 -13.00 1.70
CA ILE A 160 3.07 -14.22 2.47
C ILE A 160 4.57 -14.41 2.75
N LEU A 161 5.44 -13.95 1.84
CA LEU A 161 6.89 -13.97 1.98
C LEU A 161 7.42 -12.85 2.87
N GLY A 162 6.55 -11.92 3.27
CA GLY A 162 6.85 -10.89 4.24
C GLY A 162 7.30 -9.54 3.69
N GLY A 163 7.34 -9.34 2.37
CA GLY A 163 7.48 -8.01 1.77
C GLY A 163 6.29 -7.10 2.08
N ASN A 164 6.56 -5.83 2.36
CA ASN A 164 5.50 -4.84 2.60
C ASN A 164 5.28 -4.02 1.34
N TYR A 165 4.02 -3.70 1.10
CA TYR A 165 3.59 -2.89 -0.02
C TYR A 165 2.58 -1.86 0.47
N TYR A 166 2.34 -0.86 -0.37
CA TYR A 166 1.33 0.15 -0.13
C TYR A 166 0.56 0.42 -1.40
N GLN A 167 -0.62 0.98 -1.23
CA GLN A 167 -1.39 1.61 -2.29
C GLN A 167 -2.01 2.90 -1.76
N VAL A 168 -1.82 4.00 -2.48
CA VAL A 168 -2.47 5.29 -2.22
C VAL A 168 -3.57 5.50 -3.24
N TYR A 169 -4.75 5.83 -2.73
CA TYR A 169 -5.93 6.18 -3.48
C TYR A 169 -6.33 7.61 -3.12
N CYS A 170 -6.60 8.44 -4.12
CA CYS A 170 -7.29 9.71 -3.92
C CYS A 170 -8.64 9.61 -4.59
N PHE A 171 -9.69 9.82 -3.82
CA PHE A 171 -11.05 9.82 -4.27
C PHE A 171 -11.57 11.24 -4.24
N SER A 172 -11.86 11.77 -5.41
CA SER A 172 -12.26 13.17 -5.59
C SER A 172 -13.24 13.21 -6.76
N ASP A 173 -14.22 14.10 -6.66
CA ASP A 173 -15.34 14.23 -7.59
C ASP A 173 -16.46 13.18 -7.39
N LEU A 174 -17.70 13.66 -7.38
CA LEU A 174 -18.90 12.86 -7.21
C LEU A 174 -19.51 12.60 -8.59
N ASP A 175 -19.75 11.33 -8.92
CA ASP A 175 -20.48 10.98 -10.13
C ASP A 175 -21.89 11.59 -10.15
N GLU A 176 -22.54 11.59 -11.32
CA GLU A 176 -23.97 11.94 -11.45
C GLU A 176 -24.86 11.09 -10.51
N LYS A 177 -24.34 9.96 -10.02
CA LYS A 177 -24.95 9.05 -9.04
C LYS A 177 -24.53 9.31 -7.59
N GLY A 178 -23.64 10.26 -7.32
CA GLY A 178 -23.15 10.63 -5.99
C GLY A 178 -22.06 9.72 -5.41
N ASN A 179 -21.32 8.97 -6.25
CA ASN A 179 -20.22 8.12 -5.80
C ASN A 179 -18.87 8.79 -6.07
N TYR A 180 -17.88 8.55 -5.21
CA TYR A 180 -16.54 9.07 -5.44
C TYR A 180 -15.81 8.31 -6.55
N ARG A 181 -15.08 9.01 -7.41
CA ARG A 181 -14.14 8.38 -8.35
C ARG A 181 -12.72 8.36 -7.81
N ALA A 182 -12.03 7.23 -7.99
CA ALA A 182 -10.60 7.14 -7.74
C ALA A 182 -9.84 7.88 -8.85
N ASN A 183 -9.22 9.01 -8.50
CA ASN A 183 -8.47 9.85 -9.44
C ASN A 183 -6.97 9.53 -9.44
N ILE A 184 -6.45 8.96 -8.35
CA ILE A 184 -5.04 8.59 -8.21
C ILE A 184 -4.95 7.14 -7.73
N LEU A 185 -4.09 6.36 -8.38
CA LEU A 185 -3.67 5.03 -7.97
C LEU A 185 -2.14 4.95 -8.01
N GLU A 186 -1.51 4.91 -6.83
CA GLU A 186 -0.08 4.63 -6.69
C GLU A 186 0.16 3.46 -5.74
N PRO A 187 1.28 2.73 -5.85
CA PRO A 187 2.34 2.86 -6.86
C PRO A 187 1.97 2.19 -8.19
N GLN A 188 2.63 2.62 -9.28
CA GLN A 188 2.49 1.97 -10.60
C GLN A 188 3.33 0.68 -10.73
N GLY A 189 4.15 0.35 -9.72
CA GLY A 189 5.09 -0.78 -9.75
C GLY A 189 5.06 -1.64 -8.48
N PHE A 190 5.64 -2.83 -8.58
CA PHE A 190 5.66 -3.87 -7.53
C PHE A 190 6.98 -3.83 -6.73
N GLU A 191 7.28 -2.69 -6.12
CA GLU A 191 8.50 -2.56 -5.30
C GLU A 191 8.14 -2.63 -3.82
N PRO A 192 8.79 -3.52 -3.05
CA PRO A 192 8.56 -3.60 -1.63
C PRO A 192 9.11 -2.34 -0.96
N ILE A 193 8.39 -1.86 0.04
CA ILE A 193 8.78 -0.69 0.84
C ILE A 193 8.98 -1.05 2.31
N GLU A 194 9.66 -0.18 3.03
CA GLU A 194 9.63 -0.22 4.49
C GLU A 194 8.26 0.23 4.99
N ARG A 195 7.78 -0.42 6.06
CA ARG A 195 6.45 -0.14 6.58
C ARG A 195 6.45 1.20 7.31
N PHE A 196 5.57 2.11 6.89
CA PHE A 196 5.35 3.37 7.60
C PHE A 196 4.59 3.13 8.91
N HIS A 197 5.14 3.64 10.01
CA HIS A 197 4.51 3.61 11.33
C HIS A 197 3.97 5.00 11.66
N PHE A 198 2.66 5.21 11.45
CA PHE A 198 2.01 6.51 11.62
C PHE A 198 1.95 7.02 13.06
N TYR A 199 2.27 6.17 14.04
CA TYR A 199 2.36 6.56 15.46
C TYR A 199 3.67 7.28 15.79
N ASP A 200 4.73 7.04 15.01
CA ASP A 200 6.03 7.70 15.21
C ASP A 200 6.08 9.10 14.57
N LEU A 201 5.08 9.43 13.74
CA LEU A 201 4.95 10.72 13.05
C LEU A 201 4.49 11.88 13.95
N ASP A 202 3.80 11.58 15.05
CA ASP A 202 3.32 12.62 15.98
C ASP A 202 4.45 13.14 16.89
N ASP A 203 5.53 12.35 17.11
CA ASP A 203 6.68 12.69 17.96
C ASP A 203 7.95 13.06 17.19
N ALA A 204 8.11 12.56 15.97
CA ALA A 204 9.24 12.93 15.14
C ALA A 204 8.95 14.26 14.45
N ASN A 205 9.78 15.27 14.72
CA ASN A 205 10.14 16.23 13.67
C ASN A 205 10.60 15.40 12.48
N PHE A 206 9.69 15.11 11.55
CA PHE A 206 9.94 14.21 10.44
C PHE A 206 10.85 14.93 9.45
N SER A 207 12.13 15.03 9.82
CA SER A 207 13.23 15.25 8.89
C SER A 207 13.47 13.95 8.14
N ILE A 208 12.42 13.37 7.54
CA ILE A 208 12.63 12.42 6.46
C ILE A 208 13.14 13.25 5.30
N THR A 209 14.46 13.31 5.26
CA THR A 209 15.31 13.47 4.08
C THR A 209 14.50 13.47 2.78
N ASP A 210 14.29 14.69 2.32
CA ASP A 210 13.56 15.24 1.18
C ASP A 210 13.85 14.62 -0.22
N LYS A 211 14.30 13.36 -0.34
CA LYS A 211 14.85 12.85 -1.62
C LYS A 211 14.51 11.42 -2.07
N SER A 212 13.72 10.62 -1.34
CA SER A 212 13.46 9.23 -1.78
C SER A 212 12.04 8.70 -1.68
N LEU A 213 11.08 9.46 -1.16
CA LEU A 213 9.68 9.02 -1.11
C LEU A 213 8.93 9.42 -2.38
N PRO A 214 8.06 8.55 -2.92
CA PRO A 214 7.14 8.92 -4.00
C PRO A 214 6.23 10.08 -3.58
N TYR A 215 5.95 10.97 -4.53
CA TYR A 215 5.24 12.24 -4.27
C TYR A 215 3.92 12.06 -3.51
N TYR A 216 3.09 11.09 -3.89
CA TYR A 216 1.79 10.89 -3.27
C TYR A 216 1.88 10.26 -1.87
N VAL A 217 2.98 9.59 -1.55
CA VAL A 217 3.25 9.11 -0.19
C VAL A 217 3.66 10.26 0.71
N SER A 218 4.56 11.14 0.23
CA SER A 218 4.92 12.35 0.99
C SER A 218 3.72 13.27 1.21
N ASP A 219 2.92 13.49 0.16
CA ASP A 219 1.71 14.31 0.24
C ASP A 219 0.69 13.72 1.22
N PHE A 220 0.48 12.39 1.18
CA PHE A 220 -0.38 11.71 2.16
C PHE A 220 0.13 11.86 3.60
N ILE A 221 1.44 11.74 3.82
CA ILE A 221 2.05 11.90 5.16
C ILE A 221 1.89 13.33 5.66
N ASP A 222 2.13 14.32 4.81
CA ASP A 222 1.96 15.74 5.15
C ASP A 222 0.50 16.04 5.52
N LEU A 223 -0.46 15.56 4.72
CA LEU A 223 -1.89 15.65 5.03
C LEU A 223 -2.24 14.92 6.33
N TRP A 224 -1.67 13.73 6.56
CA TRP A 224 -1.89 12.95 7.78
C TRP A 224 -1.43 13.71 9.03
N ASN A 225 -0.27 14.37 8.98
CA ASN A 225 0.30 15.11 10.11
C ASN A 225 -0.48 16.41 10.40
N HIS A 226 -1.12 16.98 9.38
CA HIS A 226 -1.94 18.18 9.52
C HIS A 226 -3.44 17.89 9.80
N SER A 227 -3.83 16.62 9.87
CA SER A 227 -5.22 16.19 10.06
C SER A 227 -5.57 15.80 11.51
N LEU A 228 -6.85 15.88 11.85
CA LEU A 228 -7.40 15.60 13.17
C LEU A 228 -7.78 14.12 13.30
N SER A 229 -7.34 13.45 14.36
CA SER A 229 -7.62 12.03 14.57
C SER A 229 -9.07 11.73 14.96
N TYR A 230 -9.68 10.75 14.30
CA TYR A 230 -10.99 10.17 14.61
C TYR A 230 -10.91 8.62 14.67
N ARG A 231 -11.74 8.00 15.51
CA ARG A 231 -11.75 6.54 15.73
C ARG A 231 -12.82 5.87 14.85
N LEU A 232 -12.40 4.93 14.01
CA LEU A 232 -13.29 4.18 13.11
C LEU A 232 -13.98 2.98 13.77
N THR A 233 -15.15 2.61 13.23
CA THR A 233 -15.88 1.37 13.52
C THR A 233 -15.87 0.47 12.29
N VAL A 234 -15.43 -0.79 12.44
CA VAL A 234 -15.39 -1.78 11.36
C VAL A 234 -16.72 -2.51 11.28
N LEU A 235 -17.27 -2.68 10.08
CA LEU A 235 -18.46 -3.48 9.82
C LEU A 235 -18.11 -4.63 8.86
N TYR A 236 -17.97 -5.83 9.39
CA TYR A 236 -17.74 -7.01 8.56
C TYR A 236 -19.03 -7.42 7.84
N SER A 237 -19.07 -7.33 6.51
CA SER A 237 -20.19 -7.85 5.72
C SER A 237 -19.80 -9.16 5.02
N ASP A 238 -20.15 -10.28 5.65
CA ASP A 238 -20.89 -11.42 5.07
C ASP A 238 -20.57 -12.72 5.81
N GLU A 239 -21.62 -13.31 6.39
CA GLU A 239 -21.81 -14.75 6.61
C GLU A 239 -20.57 -15.55 7.04
N MET A 240 -20.16 -15.42 8.31
CA MET A 240 -19.44 -16.45 9.08
C MET A 240 -19.37 -16.03 10.56
N LEU A 241 -20.53 -15.99 11.21
CA LEU A 241 -20.66 -16.10 12.67
C LEU A 241 -21.89 -16.96 12.99
N SER A 242 -21.87 -18.22 12.54
CA SER A 242 -22.47 -19.26 13.37
C SER A 242 -21.45 -19.57 14.47
N HIS A 243 -21.86 -19.27 15.70
CA HIS A 243 -21.16 -19.51 16.97
C HIS A 243 -19.95 -18.62 17.26
N GLN A 244 -20.19 -17.58 18.06
CA GLN A 244 -19.69 -17.58 19.43
C GLN A 244 -20.45 -16.51 20.23
N GLU A 245 -21.51 -16.96 20.92
CA GLU A 245 -21.89 -16.35 22.18
C GLU A 245 -20.71 -16.53 23.13
N VAL A 246 -20.07 -15.44 23.52
CA VAL A 246 -19.34 -15.39 24.78
C VAL A 246 -20.05 -14.35 25.62
N HIS A 247 -20.94 -14.87 26.47
CA HIS A 247 -21.35 -14.21 27.70
C HIS A 247 -20.10 -14.00 28.55
N ASP A 248 -19.81 -12.75 28.90
CA ASP A 248 -18.91 -12.44 30.01
C ASP A 248 -19.73 -12.30 31.31
N VAL A 249 -19.17 -12.96 32.33
CA VAL A 249 -19.48 -12.90 33.76
C VAL A 249 -19.10 -11.55 34.34
#